data_AF-A0A9D4TQ13-F1
#
_entry.id   AF-A0A9D4TQ13-F1
#
_cell.length_a   1.000
_cell.length_b   1.000
_cell.length_c   1.000
_cell.angle_alpha   90.00
_cell.angle_beta   90.00
_cell.angle_gamma   90.00
#
_symmetry.space_group_name_H-M   'P 1'
#
loop_
_entity.id
_entity.type
_entity.pdbx_description
1 polymer ?
#
loop_
_entity_poly.entity_id
_entity_poly.type
_entity_poly.pdbx_seq_one_letter_code
_entity_poly.pdbx_strand_id
1 'polypeptide(L)'
;MSQKQAASADMQNFLVQQQAKAQLQQTISRLTDECWTKCIGNPGNYMSSKEQACMDNCARRFLESTQFVVKYFQAKAGGQQHEGF
;
A
#
# COMPACT_ATOMS: atom_id res chain seq x y z
N MET A 1 37.46 -11.59 -15.22
CA MET A 1 36.60 -10.52 -14.65
C MET A 1 35.09 -10.82 -14.73
N SER A 2 34.62 -11.96 -15.28
CA SER A 2 33.17 -12.27 -15.38
C SER A 2 32.45 -12.55 -14.06
N GLN A 3 33.14 -13.01 -13.01
CA GLN A 3 32.46 -13.38 -11.75
C GLN A 3 31.97 -12.16 -10.94
N LYS A 4 32.58 -10.98 -11.10
CA LYS A 4 32.15 -9.74 -10.40
C LYS A 4 30.87 -9.14 -10.97
N GLN A 5 30.59 -9.30 -12.26
CA GLN A 5 29.41 -8.72 -12.92
C GLN A 5 28.14 -9.53 -12.64
N ALA A 6 28.21 -10.87 -12.68
CA ALA A 6 27.07 -11.73 -12.37
C ALA A 6 26.59 -11.55 -10.92
N ALA A 7 27.52 -11.56 -9.96
CA ALA A 7 27.21 -11.32 -8.54
C ALA A 7 26.56 -9.95 -8.29
N SER A 8 26.91 -8.92 -9.09
CA SER A 8 26.31 -7.59 -8.96
C SER A 8 24.89 -7.52 -9.52
N ALA A 9 24.59 -8.25 -10.60
CA ALA A 9 23.25 -8.30 -11.19
C ALA A 9 22.28 -9.09 -10.30
N ASP A 10 22.71 -10.23 -9.77
CA ASP A 10 21.91 -11.03 -8.82
C ASP A 10 21.65 -10.25 -7.53
N MET A 11 22.63 -9.50 -7.04
CA MET A 11 22.46 -8.62 -5.87
C MET A 11 21.47 -7.49 -6.14
N GLN A 12 21.51 -6.85 -7.31
CA GLN A 12 20.54 -5.82 -7.68
C GLN A 12 19.11 -6.39 -7.73
N ASN A 13 18.93 -7.57 -8.34
CA ASN A 13 17.64 -8.25 -8.37
C ASN A 13 17.13 -8.58 -6.97
N PHE A 14 18.01 -9.07 -6.09
CA PHE A 14 17.68 -9.33 -4.69
C PHE A 14 17.23 -8.04 -3.98
N LEU A 15 17.96 -6.93 -4.14
CA LEU A 15 17.61 -5.65 -3.52
C LEU A 15 16.24 -5.14 -3.98
N VAL A 16 15.93 -5.21 -5.28
CA VAL A 16 14.62 -4.81 -5.82
C VAL A 16 13.50 -5.65 -5.20
N GLN A 17 13.69 -6.97 -5.08
CA GLN A 17 12.70 -7.85 -4.46
C GLN A 17 12.49 -7.54 -2.97
N GLN A 18 13.58 -7.32 -2.22
CA GLN A 18 13.48 -6.96 -0.80
C GLN A 18 12.81 -5.59 -0.62
N GLN A 19 13.09 -4.63 -1.49
CA GLN A 19 12.45 -3.32 -1.46
C GLN A 19 10.95 -3.43 -1.72
N ALA A 20 10.53 -4.19 -2.74
CA ALA A 20 9.12 -4.42 -3.02
C ALA A 20 8.41 -5.11 -1.83
N LYS A 21 9.05 -6.09 -1.19
CA LYS A 21 8.54 -6.74 0.01
C LYS A 21 8.40 -5.75 1.17
N ALA A 22 9.41 -4.91 1.41
CA ALA A 22 9.38 -3.91 2.48
C ALA A 22 8.24 -2.89 2.26
N GLN A 23 8.04 -2.42 1.03
CA GLN A 23 6.95 -1.51 0.67
C GLN A 23 5.57 -2.15 0.89
N LEU A 24 5.42 -3.43 0.53
CA LEU A 24 4.20 -4.18 0.78
C LEU A 24 3.92 -4.31 2.28
N GLN A 25 4.94 -4.66 3.08
CA GLN A 25 4.81 -4.76 4.54
C GLN A 25 4.40 -3.43 5.19
N GLN A 26 5.00 -2.32 4.75
CA GLN A 26 4.61 -0.99 5.21
C GLN A 26 3.15 -0.66 4.87
N THR A 27 2.71 -1.05 3.67
CA THR A 27 1.31 -0.85 3.24
C THR A 27 0.35 -1.69 4.09
N ILE A 28 0.69 -2.96 4.35
CA ILE A 28 -0.10 -3.85 5.20
C ILE A 28 -0.20 -3.28 6.62
N SER A 29 0.93 -2.86 7.20
CA SER A 29 0.95 -2.27 8.55
C SER A 29 0.03 -1.05 8.62
N ARG A 30 0.15 -0.12 7.67
CA ARG A 30 -0.66 1.09 7.65
C ARG A 30 -2.15 0.81 7.50
N LEU A 31 -2.52 -0.10 6.61
CA LEU A 31 -3.91 -0.54 6.45
C LEU A 31 -4.44 -1.19 7.72
N THR A 32 -3.60 -1.99 8.39
CA THR A 32 -3.96 -2.67 9.63
C THR A 32 -4.27 -1.65 10.72
N ASP A 33 -3.38 -0.67 10.95
CA ASP A 33 -3.56 0.34 11.99
C ASP A 33 -4.81 1.21 11.75
N GLU A 34 -4.97 1.69 10.52
CA GLU A 34 -6.10 2.54 10.12
C GLU A 34 -7.44 1.82 10.19
N CYS A 35 -7.51 0.59 9.67
CA CYS A 35 -8.75 -0.17 9.63
C CYS A 35 -9.09 -0.81 10.97
N TRP A 36 -8.10 -1.23 11.74
CA TRP A 36 -8.31 -1.74 13.10
C TRP A 36 -9.04 -0.71 13.96
N THR A 37 -8.52 0.52 13.98
CA THR A 37 -9.09 1.62 14.78
C THR A 37 -10.54 1.96 14.36
N LYS A 38 -10.88 1.77 13.09
CA LYS A 38 -12.22 2.10 12.55
C LYS A 38 -13.23 0.96 12.70
N CYS A 39 -12.76 -0.29 12.61
CA CYS A 39 -13.63 -1.44 12.44
C CYS A 39 -13.76 -2.31 13.69
N ILE A 40 -12.75 -2.37 14.55
CA ILE A 40 -12.73 -3.28 15.69
C ILE A 40 -13.14 -2.52 16.96
N GLY A 41 -14.37 -2.81 17.42
CA GLY A 41 -14.93 -2.19 18.62
C GLY A 41 -14.75 -3.04 19.89
N ASN A 42 -14.89 -4.37 19.77
CA ASN A 42 -14.73 -5.30 20.88
C ASN A 42 -13.83 -6.47 20.47
N PRO A 43 -12.52 -6.41 20.76
CA PRO A 43 -11.58 -7.44 20.34
C PRO A 43 -11.95 -8.81 20.92
N GLY A 44 -12.08 -9.81 20.05
CA GLY A 44 -12.29 -11.21 20.41
C GLY A 44 -11.37 -12.13 19.63
N ASN A 45 -11.54 -13.45 19.81
CA ASN A 45 -10.75 -14.46 19.09
C ASN A 45 -11.05 -14.52 17.58
N TYR A 46 -12.17 -13.92 17.16
CA TYR A 46 -12.62 -13.90 15.78
C TYR A 46 -13.27 -12.56 15.47
N MET A 47 -13.16 -12.11 14.23
CA MET A 47 -13.93 -10.98 13.74
C MET A 47 -15.37 -11.42 13.48
N SER A 48 -16.33 -10.67 13.98
CA SER A 48 -17.74 -10.79 13.59
C SER A 48 -17.92 -10.54 12.10
N SER A 49 -19.03 -10.99 11.51
CA SER A 49 -19.36 -10.71 10.11
C SER A 49 -19.37 -9.21 9.78
N LYS A 50 -19.80 -8.38 10.73
CA LYS A 50 -19.79 -6.92 10.60
C LYS A 50 -18.37 -6.35 10.59
N GLU A 51 -17.48 -6.85 11.45
CA GLU A 51 -16.07 -6.43 11.49
C GLU A 51 -15.34 -6.85 10.21
N GLN A 52 -15.55 -8.07 9.72
CA GLN A 52 -14.97 -8.54 8.45
C GLN A 52 -15.42 -7.65 7.28
N ALA A 53 -16.73 -7.42 7.15
CA ALA A 53 -17.26 -6.53 6.11
C ALA A 53 -16.72 -5.09 6.24
N CYS A 54 -16.54 -4.58 7.46
CA CYS A 54 -15.92 -3.28 7.68
C CYS A 54 -14.47 -3.25 7.21
N MET A 55 -13.66 -4.27 7.57
CA MET A 55 -12.25 -4.37 7.19
C MET A 55 -12.07 -4.38 5.67
N ASP A 56 -12.87 -5.16 4.94
CA ASP A 56 -12.85 -5.22 3.48
C ASP A 56 -13.15 -3.85 2.85
N ASN A 57 -14.20 -3.18 3.33
CA ASN A 57 -14.57 -1.86 2.86
C ASN A 57 -13.51 -0.81 3.20
N CYS A 58 -12.98 -0.84 4.43
CA CYS A 58 -11.96 0.10 4.88
C CYS A 58 -10.70 0.00 4.02
N ALA A 59 -10.17 -1.21 3.81
CA ALA A 59 -8.95 -1.40 3.04
C ALA A 59 -9.12 -0.92 1.59
N ARG A 60 -10.26 -1.27 0.96
CA ARG A 60 -10.58 -0.82 -0.40
C ARG A 60 -10.69 0.70 -0.49
N ARG A 61 -11.43 1.34 0.41
CA ARG A 61 -11.64 2.80 0.43
C ARG A 61 -10.35 3.54 0.72
N PHE A 62 -9.50 3.01 1.59
CA PHE A 62 -8.19 3.62 1.89
C PHE A 62 -7.29 3.65 0.66
N LEU A 63 -7.20 2.54 -0.08
CA LEU A 63 -6.40 2.47 -1.30
C LEU A 63 -6.92 3.40 -2.39
N GLU A 64 -8.23 3.41 -2.64
CA GLU A 64 -8.84 4.31 -3.63
C GLU A 64 -8.65 5.79 -3.27
N SER A 65 -8.84 6.14 -1.99
CA SER A 65 -8.64 7.52 -1.51
C SER A 65 -7.17 7.93 -1.63
N THR A 66 -6.23 7.04 -1.30
CA THR A 66 -4.80 7.30 -1.43
C THR A 66 -4.44 7.54 -2.90
N GLN A 67 -4.92 6.70 -3.83
CA GLN A 67 -4.69 6.89 -5.27
C GLN A 67 -5.27 8.20 -5.77
N PHE A 68 -6.49 8.54 -5.32
CA PHE A 68 -7.14 9.80 -5.67
C PHE A 68 -6.30 11.01 -5.26
N VAL A 69 -5.87 11.05 -3.99
CA VAL A 69 -5.05 12.15 -3.45
C VAL A 69 -3.71 12.25 -4.17
N VAL A 70 -3.04 11.12 -4.42
CA VAL A 70 -1.77 11.08 -5.16
C VAL A 70 -1.94 11.65 -6.58
N LYS A 71 -2.96 11.20 -7.33
CA LYS A 71 -3.24 11.71 -8.68
C LYS A 71 -3.54 13.21 -8.67
N TYR A 72 -4.32 13.67 -7.70
CA TYR A 72 -4.63 15.08 -7.53
C TYR A 72 -3.35 15.93 -7.38
N PHE A 73 -2.45 15.52 -6.49
CA PHE A 73 -1.20 16.27 -6.27
C PHE A 73 -0.21 16.14 -7.43
N GLN A 74 -0.15 15.00 -8.11
CA GLN A 74 0.65 14.84 -9.33
C GLN A 74 0.20 15.79 -10.43
N ALA A 75 -1.12 15.92 -10.65
CA ALA A 75 -1.68 16.87 -11.60
C ALA A 75 -1.34 18.33 -11.23
N LYS A 76 -1.38 18.67 -9.94
CA LYS A 76 -1.02 20.02 -9.47
C LYS A 76 0.47 20.34 -9.59
N ALA A 77 1.35 19.38 -9.32
CA ALA A 77 2.79 19.54 -9.45
C ALA A 77 3.26 19.63 -10.93
N GLY A 78 2.51 19.04 -11.85
CA GLY A 78 2.82 18.99 -13.28
C GLY A 78 2.32 20.15 -14.15
N GLY A 79 1.61 21.14 -13.59
CA GLY A 79 1.25 22.37 -14.31
C GLY A 79 0.27 22.21 -15.49
N GLN A 80 -0.53 21.14 -15.58
CA GLN A 80 -1.51 20.97 -16.66
C GLN A 80 -2.96 21.09 -16.17
N GLN A 81 -3.72 21.90 -16.90
CA GLN A 81 -5.12 22.21 -16.69
C GLN A 81 -6.00 20.97 -16.96
N HIS A 82 -7.02 20.84 -16.12
CA HIS A 82 -8.13 19.89 -16.15
C HIS A 82 -8.51 19.38 -17.55
N GLU A 83 -8.90 18.10 -17.65
CA GLU A 83 -10.25 17.67 -18.04
C GLU A 83 -10.57 16.31 -17.40
N GLY A 84 -11.72 16.21 -16.71
CA GLY A 84 -12.29 14.93 -16.29
C GLY A 84 -12.11 14.54 -14.82
N PHE A 85 -13.17 14.79 -14.04
CA PHE A 85 -13.72 13.77 -13.15
C PHE A 85 -14.69 12.92 -13.96
#